data_AF-A0A939LXM9-F1
#
_entry.id   AF-A0A939LXM9-F1
#
_cell.length_a   1.000
_cell.length_b   1.000
_cell.length_c   1.000
_cell.angle_alpha   90.00
_cell.angle_beta   90.00
_cell.angle_gamma   90.00
#
_symmetry.space_group_name_H-M   'P 1'
#
loop_
_entity.id
_entity.type
_entity.pdbx_description
1 polymer ?
#
loop_
_entity_poly.entity_id
_entity_poly.type
_entity_poly.pdbx_seq_one_letter_code
_entity_poly.pdbx_strand_id
1 'polypeptide(L)'
;MSKIEYLASSGIGHFVLVDGGTVERENIGQSGFACDDIGRLKGDVAADRVRRINPEVQVQTFACRDNELEDLNAVLRNADLIIDGTDSLSAAMRLSRAAFQLGIDALHIRTEGDNRQYVIAGTLRNAPGLGCVRCLLKSACDRHGAGHQSPPFFNSHRIVPETLNVKAAWVALGLLHYRAGSTLSIASIGEHFAQLPCWIGLNGIHGASGEIFPIRAYREPLPSGWRCPVCGTSACAKPPVQRSEHPNQERDRQ
;
A
#
# COMPACT_ATOMS: atom_id res chain seq x y z
N MET A 1 10.53 2.10 -12.50
CA MET A 1 9.88 0.79 -12.77
C MET A 1 8.72 0.71 -11.81
N SER A 2 7.49 0.51 -12.30
CA SER A 2 6.32 0.52 -11.43
C SER A 2 6.30 -0.71 -10.51
N LYS A 3 5.55 -0.65 -9.40
CA LYS A 3 5.32 -1.81 -8.53
C LYS A 3 4.74 -3.02 -9.28
N ILE A 4 3.93 -2.77 -10.31
CA ILE A 4 3.31 -3.81 -11.14
C ILE A 4 4.36 -4.49 -12.02
N GLU A 5 5.25 -3.69 -12.65
CA GLU A 5 6.39 -4.20 -13.42
C GLU A 5 7.32 -5.06 -12.54
N TYR A 6 7.57 -4.63 -11.30
CA TYR A 6 8.36 -5.41 -10.33
C TYR A 6 7.71 -6.75 -10.01
N LEU A 7 6.41 -6.76 -9.68
CA LEU A 7 5.66 -7.99 -9.39
C LEU A 7 5.64 -8.95 -10.58
N ALA A 8 5.46 -8.43 -11.80
CA ALA A 8 5.50 -9.23 -13.02
C ALA A 8 6.87 -9.89 -13.22
N SER A 9 7.96 -9.13 -13.02
CA SER A 9 9.33 -9.66 -13.10
C SER A 9 9.65 -10.68 -11.99
N SER A 10 8.91 -10.64 -10.88
CA SER A 10 9.04 -11.57 -9.75
C SER A 10 8.23 -12.85 -9.92
N GLY A 11 7.54 -13.02 -11.06
CA GLY A 11 6.79 -14.24 -11.37
C GLY A 11 5.30 -14.20 -11.05
N ILE A 12 4.74 -13.03 -10.67
CA ILE A 12 3.28 -12.90 -10.58
C ILE A 12 2.68 -12.99 -11.99
N GLY A 13 1.83 -14.00 -12.20
CA GLY A 13 1.30 -14.36 -13.51
C GLY A 13 -0.09 -13.81 -13.84
N HIS A 14 -0.81 -13.24 -12.87
CA HIS A 14 -2.17 -12.74 -13.08
C HIS A 14 -2.36 -11.36 -12.44
N PHE A 15 -2.83 -10.40 -13.23
CA PHE A 15 -3.14 -9.05 -12.81
C PHE A 15 -4.55 -8.64 -13.24
N VAL A 16 -5.27 -8.04 -12.31
CA VAL A 16 -6.49 -7.28 -12.58
C VAL A 16 -6.21 -5.82 -12.26
N LEU A 17 -6.26 -4.96 -13.29
CA LEU A 17 -5.95 -3.54 -13.18
C LEU A 17 -7.24 -2.73 -13.31
N VAL A 18 -7.55 -1.90 -12.32
CA VAL A 18 -8.72 -1.02 -12.31
C VAL A 18 -8.21 0.42 -12.21
N ASP A 19 -8.28 1.15 -13.32
CA ASP A 19 -7.84 2.56 -13.39
C ASP A 19 -8.61 3.27 -14.51
N GLY A 20 -9.37 4.32 -14.16
CA GLY A 20 -10.15 5.12 -15.10
C GLY A 20 -9.40 6.30 -15.72
N GLY A 21 -8.10 6.44 -15.44
CA GLY A 21 -7.30 7.57 -15.88
C GLY A 21 -6.57 7.33 -17.20
N THR A 22 -6.34 8.42 -17.93
CA THR A 22 -5.39 8.47 -19.05
C THR A 22 -4.03 8.99 -18.58
N VAL A 23 -2.97 8.64 -19.30
CA VAL A 23 -1.62 9.17 -19.03
C VAL A 23 -1.58 10.66 -19.36
N GLU A 24 -1.24 11.46 -18.35
CA GLU A 24 -1.02 12.90 -18.46
C GLU A 24 0.47 13.24 -18.42
N ARG A 25 0.83 14.45 -18.84
CA ARG A 25 2.23 14.91 -18.91
C ARG A 25 2.92 14.84 -17.55
N GLU A 26 2.17 15.11 -16.49
CA GLU A 26 2.62 15.12 -15.10
C GLU A 26 3.01 13.71 -14.63
N ASN A 27 2.50 12.65 -15.29
CA ASN A 27 2.74 11.25 -14.90
C ASN A 27 4.04 10.66 -15.47
N ILE A 28 4.64 11.28 -16.51
CA ILE A 28 5.87 10.81 -17.16
C ILE A 28 7.03 10.69 -16.16
N GLY A 29 7.09 11.61 -15.19
CA GLY A 29 8.13 11.65 -14.16
C GLY A 29 7.82 10.93 -12.85
N GLN A 30 6.64 10.29 -12.71
CA GLN A 30 6.16 9.75 -11.43
C GLN A 30 5.76 8.27 -11.46
N SER A 31 5.45 7.72 -12.63
CA SER A 31 4.86 6.38 -12.75
C SER A 31 5.48 5.55 -13.88
N GLY A 32 6.66 5.96 -14.35
CA GLY A 32 7.41 5.29 -15.40
C GLY A 32 6.81 5.44 -16.80
N PHE A 33 5.73 6.19 -16.99
CA PHE A 33 5.12 6.46 -18.31
C PHE A 33 6.11 7.15 -19.26
N ALA A 34 6.03 6.84 -20.56
CA ALA A 34 6.83 7.50 -21.59
C ALA A 34 6.02 8.63 -22.26
N CYS A 35 6.69 9.59 -22.90
CA CYS A 35 6.01 10.67 -23.63
C CYS A 35 5.01 10.14 -24.66
N ASP A 36 5.33 9.01 -25.30
CA ASP A 36 4.48 8.35 -26.30
C ASP A 36 3.25 7.67 -25.68
N ASP A 37 3.20 7.55 -24.36
CA ASP A 37 2.05 6.98 -23.66
C ASP A 37 0.94 8.02 -23.40
N ILE A 38 1.20 9.32 -23.60
CA ILE A 38 0.25 10.40 -23.29
C ILE A 38 -1.08 10.19 -24.04
N GLY A 39 -2.19 10.33 -23.31
CA GLY A 39 -3.55 10.15 -23.82
C GLY A 39 -4.03 8.70 -23.88
N ARG A 40 -3.14 7.72 -23.67
CA ARG A 40 -3.54 6.30 -23.55
C ARG A 40 -4.08 6.02 -22.15
N LEU A 41 -4.91 4.98 -22.02
CA LEU A 41 -5.38 4.51 -20.72
C LEU A 41 -4.20 3.97 -19.89
N LYS A 42 -4.11 4.40 -18.63
CA LYS A 42 -3.03 3.99 -17.71
C LYS A 42 -2.98 2.47 -17.53
N GLY A 43 -4.15 1.84 -17.38
CA GLY A 43 -4.28 0.38 -17.26
C GLY A 43 -3.71 -0.37 -18.46
N ASP A 44 -4.02 0.08 -19.68
CA ASP A 44 -3.55 -0.57 -20.91
C ASP A 44 -2.04 -0.41 -21.11
N VAL A 45 -1.52 0.79 -20.83
CA VAL A 45 -0.07 1.04 -20.87
C VAL A 45 0.66 0.14 -19.88
N ALA A 46 0.15 0.02 -18.64
CA ALA A 46 0.71 -0.87 -17.63
C ALA A 46 0.64 -2.34 -18.07
N ALA A 47 -0.46 -2.78 -18.67
CA ALA A 47 -0.62 -4.13 -19.20
C ALA A 47 0.42 -4.44 -20.29
N ASP A 48 0.64 -3.52 -21.23
CA ASP A 48 1.66 -3.69 -22.28
C ASP A 48 3.07 -3.84 -21.71
N ARG A 49 3.40 -3.05 -20.69
CA ARG A 49 4.71 -3.10 -20.00
C ARG A 49 4.91 -4.43 -19.30
N VAL A 50 3.90 -4.88 -18.57
CA VAL A 50 3.91 -6.15 -17.87
C VAL A 50 4.05 -7.32 -18.85
N ARG A 51 3.34 -7.30 -19.98
CA ARG A 51 3.48 -8.33 -21.03
C ARG A 51 4.86 -8.33 -21.69
N ARG A 52 5.53 -7.18 -21.81
CA ARG A 52 6.93 -7.13 -22.27
C ARG A 52 7.90 -7.77 -21.30
N ILE A 53 7.62 -7.71 -20.00
CA ILE A 53 8.45 -8.29 -18.94
C ILE A 53 8.20 -9.80 -18.83
N ASN A 54 6.94 -10.20 -18.80
CA ASN A 54 6.50 -11.59 -18.70
C ASN A 54 5.46 -11.88 -19.80
N PRO A 55 5.84 -12.46 -20.94
CA PRO A 55 4.90 -12.72 -22.04
C PRO A 55 3.76 -13.69 -21.71
N GLU A 56 3.90 -14.52 -20.68
CA GLU A 56 2.89 -15.49 -20.23
C GLU A 56 1.87 -14.90 -19.25
N VAL A 57 2.06 -13.63 -18.85
CA VAL A 57 1.20 -12.95 -17.88
C VAL A 57 -0.22 -12.73 -18.41
N GLN A 58 -1.20 -13.04 -17.57
CA GLN A 58 -2.60 -12.72 -17.82
C GLN A 58 -2.92 -11.36 -17.19
N VAL A 59 -3.39 -10.41 -18.01
CA VAL A 59 -3.75 -9.07 -17.54
C VAL A 59 -5.13 -8.70 -18.04
N GLN A 60 -6.03 -8.43 -17.10
CA GLN A 60 -7.35 -7.85 -17.35
C GLN A 60 -7.36 -6.38 -16.92
N THR A 61 -7.85 -5.49 -17.77
CA THR A 61 -7.94 -4.05 -17.49
C THR A 61 -9.40 -3.61 -17.43
N PHE A 62 -9.71 -2.74 -16.47
CA PHE A 62 -10.99 -2.05 -16.32
C PHE A 62 -10.73 -0.55 -16.33
N ALA A 63 -11.17 0.12 -17.39
CA ALA A 63 -11.00 1.56 -17.59
C ALA A 63 -12.05 2.38 -16.82
N CYS A 64 -12.14 2.18 -15.51
CA CYS A 64 -13.12 2.83 -14.65
C CYS A 64 -12.58 3.00 -13.22
N ARG A 65 -13.32 3.75 -12.40
CA ARG A 65 -13.08 3.84 -10.96
C ARG A 65 -13.65 2.62 -10.25
N ASP A 66 -13.19 2.38 -9.03
CA ASP A 66 -13.64 1.26 -8.18
C ASP A 66 -15.16 1.28 -7.91
N ASN A 67 -15.73 2.48 -7.80
CA ASN A 67 -17.15 2.69 -7.55
C ASN A 67 -18.03 2.67 -8.81
N GLU A 68 -17.44 2.49 -9.99
CA GLU A 68 -18.13 2.39 -11.28
C GLU A 68 -18.24 0.93 -11.74
N LEU A 69 -17.57 0.01 -11.06
CA LEU A 69 -17.71 -1.42 -11.31
C LEU A 69 -19.11 -1.89 -10.91
N GLU A 70 -19.75 -2.66 -11.81
CA GLU A 70 -21.07 -3.26 -11.57
C GLU A 70 -21.07 -4.17 -10.34
N ASP A 71 -20.03 -5.02 -10.23
CA ASP A 71 -19.80 -5.88 -9.08
C ASP A 71 -18.32 -5.88 -8.69
N LEU A 72 -17.95 -4.97 -7.79
CA LEU A 72 -16.62 -4.90 -7.22
C LEU A 72 -16.20 -6.23 -6.57
N ASN A 73 -17.12 -6.92 -5.89
CA ASN A 73 -16.78 -8.17 -5.20
C ASN A 73 -16.48 -9.28 -6.20
N ALA A 74 -17.20 -9.36 -7.33
CA ALA A 74 -16.91 -10.32 -8.38
C ALA A 74 -15.52 -10.12 -9.00
N VAL A 75 -15.08 -8.87 -9.15
CA VAL A 75 -13.73 -8.53 -9.64
C VAL A 75 -12.66 -8.96 -8.63
N LEU A 76 -12.92 -8.77 -7.33
CA LEU A 76 -11.93 -9.00 -6.27
C LEU A 76 -11.87 -10.47 -5.78
N ARG A 77 -12.94 -11.25 -5.87
CA ARG A 77 -13.10 -12.54 -5.14
C ARG A 77 -12.03 -13.61 -5.41
N ASN A 78 -11.34 -13.53 -6.55
CA ASN A 78 -10.31 -14.50 -6.94
C ASN A 78 -8.88 -13.98 -6.71
N ALA A 79 -8.72 -12.79 -6.12
CA ALA A 79 -7.41 -12.22 -5.85
C ALA A 79 -6.79 -12.82 -4.59
N ASP A 80 -5.49 -13.11 -4.65
CA ASP A 80 -4.70 -13.47 -3.46
C ASP A 80 -4.35 -12.24 -2.61
N LEU A 81 -4.21 -11.09 -3.26
CA LEU A 81 -3.87 -9.81 -2.65
C LEU A 81 -4.47 -8.65 -3.45
N ILE A 82 -5.05 -7.68 -2.75
CA ILE A 82 -5.52 -6.42 -3.32
C ILE A 82 -4.47 -5.33 -3.07
N ILE A 83 -4.15 -4.54 -4.09
CA ILE A 83 -3.23 -3.40 -3.94
C ILE A 83 -3.96 -2.13 -4.36
N ASP A 84 -4.32 -1.33 -3.36
CA ASP A 84 -4.90 0.00 -3.50
C ASP A 84 -3.79 1.05 -3.59
N GLY A 85 -3.67 1.66 -4.77
CA GLY A 85 -2.81 2.82 -5.02
C GLY A 85 -3.59 4.09 -5.30
N THR A 86 -4.86 4.17 -4.90
CA THR A 86 -5.71 5.34 -5.12
C THR A 86 -5.34 6.48 -4.15
N ASP A 87 -5.55 7.72 -4.59
CA ASP A 87 -5.46 8.91 -3.73
C ASP A 87 -6.72 9.12 -2.87
N SER A 88 -7.74 8.28 -3.06
CA SER A 88 -9.05 8.41 -2.43
C SER A 88 -9.14 7.55 -1.17
N LEU A 89 -9.24 8.22 -0.01
CA LEU A 89 -9.51 7.51 1.25
C LEU A 89 -10.90 6.84 1.25
N SER A 90 -11.84 7.38 0.47
CA SER A 90 -13.14 6.74 0.24
C SER A 90 -13.00 5.42 -0.53
N ALA A 91 -12.16 5.36 -1.56
CA ALA A 91 -11.85 4.11 -2.27
C ALA A 91 -11.14 3.12 -1.33
N ALA A 92 -10.14 3.58 -0.58
CA ALA A 92 -9.44 2.75 0.40
C ALA A 92 -10.41 2.10 1.42
N MET A 93 -11.40 2.84 1.92
CA MET A 93 -12.42 2.29 2.82
C MET A 93 -13.36 1.29 2.14
N ARG A 94 -13.75 1.52 0.88
CA ARG A 94 -14.57 0.57 0.10
C ARG A 94 -13.82 -0.72 -0.17
N LEU A 95 -12.58 -0.61 -0.66
CA LEU A 95 -11.69 -1.75 -0.92
C LEU A 95 -11.38 -2.52 0.37
N SER A 96 -11.12 -1.81 1.48
CA SER A 96 -10.98 -2.43 2.81
C SER A 96 -12.22 -3.23 3.22
N ARG A 97 -13.42 -2.69 3.01
CA ARG A 97 -14.67 -3.39 3.34
C ARG A 97 -14.82 -4.66 2.50
N ALA A 98 -14.63 -4.55 1.18
CA ALA A 98 -14.72 -5.68 0.27
C ALA A 98 -13.67 -6.76 0.60
N ALA A 99 -12.42 -6.36 0.81
CA ALA A 99 -11.32 -7.23 1.22
C ALA A 99 -11.65 -7.99 2.51
N PHE A 100 -12.19 -7.30 3.52
CA PHE A 100 -12.59 -7.93 4.77
C PHE A 100 -13.75 -8.93 4.58
N GLN A 101 -14.76 -8.57 3.79
CA GLN A 101 -15.93 -9.43 3.52
C GLN A 101 -15.56 -10.70 2.74
N LEU A 102 -14.67 -10.57 1.75
CA LEU A 102 -14.18 -11.68 0.94
C LEU A 102 -13.12 -12.50 1.66
N GLY A 103 -12.60 -11.98 2.77
CA GLY A 103 -11.41 -12.51 3.41
C GLY A 103 -10.27 -12.52 2.40
N ILE A 104 -9.82 -11.36 1.95
CA ILE A 104 -8.65 -11.18 1.08
C ILE A 104 -7.77 -10.12 1.73
N ASP A 105 -6.45 -10.31 1.69
CA ASP A 105 -5.54 -9.30 2.22
C ASP A 105 -5.50 -8.10 1.25
N ALA A 106 -5.45 -6.88 1.78
CA ALA A 106 -5.31 -5.67 0.97
C ALA A 106 -4.20 -4.75 1.51
N LEU A 107 -3.44 -4.16 0.60
CA LEU A 107 -2.47 -3.11 0.87
C LEU A 107 -2.99 -1.78 0.35
N HIS A 108 -3.00 -0.76 1.21
CA HIS A 108 -3.38 0.61 0.90
C HIS A 108 -2.14 1.48 0.93
N ILE A 109 -1.74 1.98 -0.23
CA ILE A 109 -0.49 2.69 -0.45
C ILE A 109 -0.82 4.15 -0.76
N ARG A 110 -0.36 5.06 0.09
CA ARG A 110 -0.71 6.48 -0.01
C ARG A 110 0.38 7.38 0.52
N THR A 111 0.29 8.65 0.16
CA THR A 111 1.03 9.72 0.83
C THR A 111 0.11 10.44 1.82
N GLU A 112 0.68 10.88 2.95
CA GLU A 112 -0.03 11.59 4.02
C GLU A 112 0.81 12.78 4.51
N GLY A 113 0.19 13.65 5.32
CA GLY A 113 0.84 14.77 5.98
C GLY A 113 1.44 15.78 4.98
N ASP A 114 0.64 16.22 4.01
CA ASP A 114 1.06 17.12 2.93
C ASP A 114 2.20 16.55 2.09
N ASN A 115 2.10 15.27 1.72
CA ASN A 115 3.13 14.55 0.96
C ASN A 115 4.50 14.49 1.66
N ARG A 116 4.55 14.56 2.99
CA ARG A 116 5.78 14.38 3.79
C ARG A 116 5.99 12.95 4.25
N GLN A 117 4.95 12.13 4.18
CA GLN A 117 4.98 10.74 4.64
C GLN A 117 4.45 9.82 3.55
N TYR A 118 5.03 8.62 3.46
CA TYR A 118 4.40 7.51 2.77
C TYR A 118 3.80 6.56 3.81
N VAL A 119 2.70 5.91 3.42
CA VAL A 119 1.96 4.97 4.25
C VAL A 119 1.68 3.72 3.44
N ILE A 120 1.99 2.56 4.03
CA ILE A 120 1.56 1.25 3.56
C ILE A 120 0.74 0.64 4.69
N ALA A 121 -0.59 0.60 4.53
CA ALA A 121 -1.52 0.10 5.52
C ALA A 121 -2.18 -1.20 5.04
N GLY A 122 -2.31 -2.18 5.91
CA GLY A 122 -2.85 -3.51 5.62
C GLY A 122 -4.27 -3.69 6.15
N THR A 123 -5.16 -4.16 5.29
CA THR A 123 -6.38 -4.85 5.70
C THR A 123 -6.09 -6.33 5.59
N LEU A 124 -5.73 -6.98 6.71
CA LEU A 124 -5.26 -8.36 6.70
C LEU A 124 -6.27 -9.30 7.37
N ARG A 125 -6.46 -10.48 6.79
CA ARG A 125 -7.16 -11.58 7.44
C ARG A 125 -6.41 -12.01 8.71
N ASN A 126 -7.17 -12.27 9.78
CA ASN A 126 -6.70 -12.93 11.00
C ASN A 126 -5.50 -12.26 11.71
N ALA A 127 -5.27 -10.96 11.50
CA ALA A 127 -4.26 -10.21 12.26
C ALA A 127 -4.79 -9.93 13.69
N PRO A 128 -4.02 -10.22 14.76
CA PRO A 128 -4.44 -9.95 16.13
C PRO A 128 -4.77 -8.46 16.36
N GLY A 129 -6.06 -8.14 16.46
CA GLY A 129 -6.56 -6.83 16.91
C GLY A 129 -6.37 -5.65 15.96
N LEU A 130 -6.28 -5.86 14.64
CA LEU A 130 -6.26 -4.80 13.62
C LEU A 130 -7.13 -5.17 12.42
N GLY A 131 -7.92 -4.20 11.93
CA GLY A 131 -9.15 -4.50 11.18
C GLY A 131 -9.33 -3.88 9.80
N CYS A 132 -8.66 -2.80 9.43
CA CYS A 132 -8.64 -2.21 8.07
C CYS A 132 -7.98 -0.84 8.11
N VAL A 133 -7.87 -0.18 6.94
CA VAL A 133 -7.39 1.20 6.81
C VAL A 133 -8.09 2.20 7.74
N ARG A 134 -9.40 2.04 7.98
CA ARG A 134 -10.18 2.95 8.85
C ARG A 134 -9.74 2.90 10.31
N CYS A 135 -9.32 1.73 10.79
CA CYS A 135 -8.77 1.57 12.13
C CYS A 135 -7.35 2.11 12.21
N LEU A 136 -6.53 1.79 11.22
CA LEU A 136 -5.10 2.10 11.22
C LEU A 136 -4.83 3.60 11.05
N LEU A 137 -5.66 4.28 10.26
CA LEU A 137 -5.52 5.69 9.92
C LEU A 137 -6.72 6.51 10.39
N LYS A 138 -7.18 6.28 11.63
CA LYS A 138 -8.43 6.87 12.16
C LYS A 138 -8.46 8.39 11.99
N SER A 139 -7.43 9.10 12.42
CA SER A 139 -7.36 10.56 12.39
C SER A 139 -7.31 11.09 10.96
N ALA A 140 -6.60 10.41 10.06
CA ALA A 140 -6.61 10.77 8.64
C ALA A 140 -8.03 10.61 8.04
N CYS A 141 -8.71 9.50 8.36
CA CYS A 141 -10.10 9.27 7.97
C CYS A 141 -11.07 10.31 8.54
N ASP A 142 -10.89 10.70 9.80
CA ASP A 142 -11.75 11.71 10.44
C ASP A 142 -11.55 13.09 9.80
N ARG A 143 -10.29 13.50 9.56
CA ARG A 143 -9.99 14.75 8.85
C ARG A 143 -10.61 14.76 7.46
N HIS A 144 -10.48 13.67 6.72
CA HIS A 144 -11.07 13.54 5.39
C HIS A 144 -12.60 13.62 5.44
N GLY A 145 -13.23 12.95 6.41
CA GLY A 145 -14.67 13.05 6.67
C GLY A 145 -15.13 14.47 7.02
N ALA A 146 -14.25 15.28 7.62
CA ALA A 146 -14.45 16.70 7.88
C ALA A 146 -14.12 17.61 6.67
N GLY A 147 -13.88 17.04 5.48
CA GLY A 147 -13.63 17.79 4.25
C GLY A 147 -12.16 18.17 4.02
N HIS A 148 -11.22 17.71 4.86
CA HIS A 148 -9.80 17.95 4.62
C HIS A 148 -9.33 17.21 3.37
N GLN A 149 -8.75 17.96 2.45
CA GLN A 149 -7.99 17.44 1.33
C GLN A 149 -6.53 17.81 1.54
N SER A 150 -5.63 16.87 1.32
CA SER A 150 -4.20 17.19 1.30
C SER A 150 -3.95 18.16 0.14
N PRO A 151 -3.15 19.21 0.37
CA PRO A 151 -2.84 20.16 -0.68
C PRO A 151 -2.14 19.42 -1.83
N PRO A 152 -2.38 19.81 -3.10
CA PRO A 152 -1.74 19.21 -4.26
C PRO A 152 -0.22 19.51 -4.33
N PHE A 153 0.36 20.12 -3.29
CA PHE A 153 1.75 20.52 -3.24
C PHE A 153 2.68 19.29 -3.32
N PHE A 154 3.32 19.14 -4.47
CA PHE A 154 4.43 18.23 -4.73
C PHE A 154 5.76 18.88 -4.32
N ASN A 155 5.99 19.07 -3.02
CA ASN A 155 7.37 19.24 -2.51
C ASN A 155 8.03 17.89 -2.18
N SER A 156 7.31 16.78 -2.36
CA SER A 156 7.89 15.45 -2.46
C SER A 156 8.67 15.35 -3.77
N HIS A 157 9.99 15.51 -3.67
CA HIS A 157 10.96 15.09 -4.68
C HIS A 157 10.54 13.76 -5.34
N ARG A 158 10.76 13.66 -6.66
CA ARG A 158 10.34 12.53 -7.53
C ARG A 158 10.78 11.13 -7.05
N ILE A 159 11.74 11.07 -6.13
CA ILE A 159 12.23 9.83 -5.49
C ILE A 159 11.15 9.20 -4.60
N VAL A 160 10.21 9.97 -4.06
CA VAL A 160 9.20 9.49 -3.12
C VAL A 160 8.25 8.45 -3.74
N PRO A 161 7.56 8.72 -4.89
CA PRO A 161 6.74 7.70 -5.55
C PRO A 161 7.51 6.44 -5.92
N GLU A 162 8.75 6.57 -6.41
CA GLU A 162 9.59 5.42 -6.79
C GLU A 162 9.98 4.58 -5.56
N THR A 163 10.39 5.23 -4.47
CA THR A 163 10.70 4.55 -3.20
C THR A 163 9.47 3.81 -2.65
N LEU A 164 8.31 4.46 -2.74
CA LEU A 164 7.05 3.86 -2.30
C LEU A 164 6.67 2.66 -3.16
N ASN A 165 6.83 2.74 -4.49
CA ASN A 165 6.59 1.63 -5.40
C ASN A 165 7.46 0.41 -5.06
N VAL A 166 8.76 0.60 -4.80
CA VAL A 166 9.66 -0.50 -4.43
C VAL A 166 9.24 -1.13 -3.10
N LYS A 167 9.01 -0.32 -2.06
CA LYS A 167 8.61 -0.82 -0.73
C LYS A 167 7.27 -1.54 -0.78
N ALA A 168 6.29 -0.98 -1.49
CA ALA A 168 4.99 -1.61 -1.66
C ALA A 168 5.11 -2.95 -2.39
N ALA A 169 5.94 -3.05 -3.42
CA ALA A 169 6.17 -4.31 -4.12
C ALA A 169 6.81 -5.37 -3.21
N TRP A 170 7.77 -4.99 -2.37
CA TRP A 170 8.39 -5.90 -1.40
C TRP A 170 7.41 -6.38 -0.33
N VAL A 171 6.57 -5.48 0.21
CA VAL A 171 5.53 -5.87 1.18
C VAL A 171 4.50 -6.79 0.52
N ALA A 172 4.08 -6.49 -0.72
CA ALA A 172 3.14 -7.33 -1.46
C ALA A 172 3.71 -8.74 -1.70
N LEU A 173 4.93 -8.83 -2.23
CA LEU A 173 5.59 -10.11 -2.48
C LEU A 173 5.84 -10.86 -1.16
N GLY A 174 6.34 -10.18 -0.14
CA GLY A 174 6.57 -10.76 1.18
C GLY A 174 5.30 -11.33 1.81
N LEU A 175 4.17 -10.61 1.72
CA LEU A 175 2.87 -11.10 2.19
C LEU A 175 2.40 -12.32 1.41
N LEU A 176 2.48 -12.32 0.08
CA LEU A 176 2.10 -13.47 -0.74
C LEU A 176 2.92 -14.72 -0.35
N HIS A 177 4.24 -14.56 -0.21
CA HIS A 177 5.12 -15.65 0.24
C HIS A 177 4.81 -16.11 1.67
N TYR A 178 4.58 -15.16 2.60
CA TYR A 178 4.21 -15.47 3.97
C TYR A 178 2.91 -16.28 4.04
N ARG A 179 1.88 -15.87 3.30
CA ARG A 179 0.59 -16.59 3.25
C ARG A 179 0.70 -17.97 2.58
N ALA A 180 1.62 -18.12 1.62
CA ALA A 180 1.92 -19.40 1.01
C ALA A 180 2.78 -20.33 1.89
N GLY A 181 3.25 -19.89 3.07
CA GLY A 181 4.13 -20.68 3.93
C GLY A 181 5.54 -20.87 3.34
N SER A 182 5.98 -19.94 2.50
CA SER A 182 7.30 -19.97 1.85
C SER A 182 8.43 -19.85 2.87
N THR A 183 9.50 -20.63 2.68
CA THR A 183 10.74 -20.56 3.48
C THR A 183 11.74 -19.51 2.99
N LEU A 184 11.46 -18.88 1.84
CA LEU A 184 12.30 -17.80 1.30
C LEU A 184 12.36 -16.61 2.25
N SER A 185 13.52 -15.96 2.33
CA SER A 185 13.76 -14.81 3.22
C SER A 185 12.77 -13.66 3.03
N ILE A 186 12.24 -13.47 1.81
CA ILE A 186 11.25 -12.43 1.51
C ILE A 186 9.95 -12.60 2.33
N ALA A 187 9.60 -13.82 2.74
CA ALA A 187 8.43 -14.09 3.57
C ALA A 187 8.51 -13.39 4.93
N SER A 188 9.73 -13.16 5.45
CA SER A 188 9.93 -12.44 6.73
C SER A 188 9.42 -10.99 6.68
N ILE A 189 9.45 -10.35 5.50
CA ILE A 189 8.87 -9.01 5.31
C ILE A 189 7.36 -9.06 5.51
N GLY A 190 6.70 -10.08 4.94
CA GLY A 190 5.26 -10.29 5.08
C GLY A 190 4.85 -10.64 6.51
N GLU A 191 5.63 -11.49 7.17
CA GLU A 191 5.43 -11.82 8.59
C GLU A 191 5.52 -10.58 9.49
N HIS A 192 6.59 -9.78 9.32
CA HIS A 192 6.77 -8.57 10.11
C HIS A 192 5.65 -7.55 9.84
N PHE A 193 5.26 -7.38 8.57
CA PHE A 193 4.13 -6.53 8.21
C PHE A 193 2.82 -7.05 8.81
N ALA A 194 2.58 -8.36 8.86
CA ALA A 194 1.36 -8.92 9.43
C ALA A 194 1.21 -8.66 10.93
N GLN A 195 2.32 -8.54 11.66
CA GLN A 195 2.31 -8.16 13.08
C GLN A 195 2.02 -6.67 13.28
N LEU A 196 2.51 -5.81 12.37
CA LEU A 196 2.37 -4.36 12.41
C LEU A 196 1.95 -3.82 11.03
N PRO A 197 0.67 -3.99 10.63
CA PRO A 197 0.20 -3.76 9.26
C PRO A 197 -0.03 -2.28 8.95
N CYS A 198 0.82 -1.40 9.45
CA CYS A 198 0.81 0.02 9.11
C CYS A 198 2.21 0.57 9.24
N TRP A 199 2.87 0.72 8.09
CA TRP A 199 4.22 1.24 7.98
C TRP A 199 4.15 2.67 7.46
N ILE A 200 4.65 3.60 8.27
CA ILE A 200 4.74 5.01 7.94
C ILE A 200 6.21 5.39 7.92
N GLY A 201 6.67 5.98 6.83
CA GLY A 201 8.00 6.57 6.81
C GLY A 201 7.97 8.01 6.36
N LEU A 202 9.00 8.75 6.78
CA LEU A 202 9.22 10.11 6.33
C LEU A 202 9.79 10.07 4.91
N ASN A 203 9.39 11.03 4.09
CA ASN A 203 9.89 11.19 2.74
C ASN A 203 11.33 11.73 2.72
N GLY A 204 11.88 12.20 3.84
CA GLY A 204 13.28 12.65 3.92
C GLY A 204 14.30 11.50 3.91
N ILE A 205 15.44 11.70 3.22
CA ILE A 205 16.57 10.75 3.14
C ILE A 205 17.20 10.49 4.52
N HIS A 206 17.05 11.43 5.46
CA HIS A 206 17.61 11.32 6.80
C HIS A 206 16.52 11.41 7.87
N GLY A 207 16.36 10.34 8.64
CA GLY A 207 15.79 10.45 9.98
C GLY A 207 16.75 11.20 10.90
N ALA A 208 16.25 11.78 12.00
CA ALA A 208 17.11 12.37 13.04
C ALA A 208 18.12 11.35 13.63
N SER A 209 17.90 10.06 13.40
CA SER A 209 18.77 8.92 13.75
C SER A 209 19.86 8.59 12.73
N GLY A 210 19.93 9.29 11.59
CA GLY A 210 20.85 8.93 10.49
C GLY A 210 20.42 7.68 9.70
N GLU A 211 19.29 7.06 10.05
CA GLU A 211 18.71 5.94 9.32
C GLU A 211 18.32 6.37 7.90
N ILE A 212 18.76 5.58 6.93
CA ILE A 212 18.34 5.70 5.54
C ILE A 212 16.99 4.98 5.43
N PHE A 213 15.93 5.73 5.12
CA PHE A 213 14.55 5.25 5.00
C PHE A 213 13.91 4.64 6.28
N PRO A 214 13.81 5.41 7.38
CA PRO A 214 13.17 4.90 8.59
C PRO A 214 11.72 4.52 8.31
N ILE A 215 11.38 3.26 8.60
CA ILE A 215 10.00 2.77 8.66
C ILE A 215 9.60 2.76 10.13
N ARG A 216 8.56 3.53 10.46
CA ARG A 216 7.92 3.45 11.76
C ARG A 216 6.63 2.66 11.61
N ALA A 217 6.53 1.57 12.36
CA ALA A 217 5.24 0.98 12.61
C ALA A 217 4.41 1.97 13.45
N TYR A 218 3.24 2.36 12.96
CA TYR A 218 2.39 3.32 13.63
C TYR A 218 0.97 2.77 13.80
N ARG A 219 0.44 2.95 15.00
CA ARG A 219 -0.96 2.65 15.31
C ARG A 219 -1.54 3.78 16.14
N GLU A 220 -2.63 4.35 15.64
CA GLU A 220 -3.41 5.30 16.43
C GLU A 220 -4.18 4.56 17.55
N PRO A 221 -4.19 5.10 18.79
CA PRO A 221 -5.06 4.58 19.83
C PRO A 221 -6.52 4.80 19.43
N LEU A 222 -7.33 3.72 19.50
CA LEU A 222 -8.75 3.79 19.25
C LEU A 222 -9.49 4.17 20.55
N PRO A 223 -10.54 5.02 20.49
CA PRO A 223 -11.33 5.35 21.68
C PRO A 223 -11.93 4.10 22.33
N SER A 224 -12.06 4.12 23.66
CA SER A 224 -12.74 3.03 24.38
C SER A 224 -14.17 2.83 23.87
N GLY A 225 -14.56 1.58 23.62
CA GLY A 225 -15.88 1.24 23.07
C GLY A 225 -16.09 1.58 21.59
N TRP A 226 -15.09 2.12 20.88
CA TRP A 226 -15.20 2.39 19.45
C TRP A 226 -15.32 1.09 18.65
N ARG A 227 -16.27 1.06 17.71
CA ARG A 227 -16.45 -0.02 16.75
C ARG A 227 -16.23 0.50 15.34
N CYS A 228 -15.35 -0.13 14.58
CA CYS A 228 -15.06 0.29 13.22
C CYS A 228 -16.27 0.11 12.29
N PRO A 229 -16.70 1.13 11.53
CA PRO A 229 -17.81 1.02 10.58
C PRO A 229 -17.45 0.27 9.30
N VAL A 230 -16.17 -0.07 9.09
CA VAL A 230 -15.68 -0.79 7.90
C VAL A 230 -15.53 -2.28 8.18
N CYS A 231 -14.83 -2.64 9.26
CA CYS A 231 -14.50 -4.03 9.59
C CYS A 231 -15.14 -4.56 10.89
N GLY A 232 -15.88 -3.72 11.63
CA GLY A 232 -16.55 -4.13 12.87
C GLY A 232 -15.63 -4.34 14.09
N THR A 233 -14.31 -4.16 13.97
CA THR A 233 -13.36 -4.30 15.08
C THR A 233 -13.71 -3.37 16.24
N SER A 234 -13.83 -3.94 17.44
CA SER A 234 -14.03 -3.23 18.71
C SER A 234 -12.83 -3.30 19.66
N ALA A 235 -11.78 -4.04 19.29
CA ALA A 235 -10.60 -4.26 20.11
C ALA A 235 -9.46 -3.30 19.72
N CYS A 236 -9.06 -2.46 20.66
CA CYS A 236 -7.73 -1.85 20.64
C CYS A 236 -6.75 -2.90 21.20
N ALA A 237 -6.18 -3.77 20.36
CA ALA A 237 -5.05 -4.58 20.84
C ALA A 237 -3.89 -3.65 21.22
N LYS A 238 -3.23 -3.91 22.35
CA LYS A 238 -2.10 -3.11 22.82
C LYS A 238 -1.04 -2.99 21.71
N PRO A 239 -0.41 -1.82 21.52
CA PRO A 239 0.75 -1.73 20.63
C PRO A 239 1.92 -2.51 21.25
N PRO A 240 2.63 -3.37 20.52
CA PRO A 240 4.05 -3.50 20.73
C PRO A 240 4.71 -2.40 19.90
N VAL A 241 5.17 -1.33 20.55
CA VAL A 241 6.27 -0.54 20.00
C VAL A 241 7.33 -0.54 21.08
N GLN A 242 8.29 -1.47 21.00
CA GLN A 242 9.62 -1.16 21.47
C GLN A 242 10.32 -0.47 20.30
N ARG A 243 10.85 0.73 20.55
CA ARG A 243 11.99 1.21 19.76
C ARG A 243 13.01 0.08 19.76
N SER A 244 13.58 -0.27 18.62
CA SER A 244 14.93 -0.84 18.65
C SER A 244 15.85 0.26 19.15
N GLU A 245 15.98 0.41 20.46
CA GLU A 245 17.23 0.92 21.01
C GLU A 245 18.28 -0.13 20.62
N HIS A 246 19.05 0.16 19.58
CA HIS A 246 20.16 -0.71 19.22
C HIS A 246 21.13 -0.78 20.41
N PRO A 247 21.49 -1.99 20.89
CA PRO A 247 22.59 -2.17 21.82
C PRO A 247 23.89 -2.07 21.01
N ASN A 248 24.38 -0.86 20.78
CA ASN A 248 25.70 -0.67 20.16
C ASN A 248 26.41 0.59 20.70
N GLN A 249 26.27 0.86 22.00
CA GLN A 249 27.19 1.72 22.73
C GLN A 249 28.07 0.87 23.65
N GLU A 250 28.79 -0.11 23.08
CA GLU A 250 29.89 -0.79 23.77
C GLU A 250 30.85 -1.42 22.73
N ARG A 251 31.25 -0.64 21.73
CA ARG A 251 32.45 -0.93 20.91
C ARG A 251 33.16 0.38 20.60
N ASP A 252 33.53 1.10 21.64
CA ASP A 252 34.56 2.16 21.63
C ASP A 252 35.29 2.18 22.98
N ARG A 253 35.67 0.98 23.45
CA ARG A 253 36.67 0.77 24.50
C ARG A 253 37.51 -0.45 24.15
N GLN A 254 38.48 -0.25 23.26
CA GLN A 254 39.83 -0.82 23.29
C GLN A 254 40.66 -0.22 22.16
#